data_AF-A0A5K1B9I3-F1
#
_entry.id   AF-A0A5K1B9I3-F1
#
_cell.length_a   1.000
_cell.length_b   1.000
_cell.length_c   1.000
_cell.angle_alpha   90.00
_cell.angle_beta   90.00
_cell.angle_gamma   90.00
#
_symmetry.space_group_name_H-M   'P 1'
#
loop_
_entity.id
_entity.type
_entity.pdbx_description
1 polymer ?
#
loop_
_entity_poly.entity_id
_entity_poly.type
_entity_poly.pdbx_seq_one_letter_code
_entity_poly.pdbx_strand_id
1 'polypeptide(L)'
;MTFTEYLGQLRALWDEWESYTPVAIDVVTLQKNREEEKNFQMLARLKPKYESLCSQVLMSQEVPKLRTVCSIILHEETQRQIMNPFNRTEEDPQAAMVSKQKD
;
A
#
# COMPACT_ATOMS: atom_id res chain seq x y z
N MET A 1 15.24 -8.90 -9.14
CA MET A 1 15.28 -7.46 -9.45
C MET A 1 16.69 -6.94 -9.17
N THR A 2 17.28 -6.24 -10.15
CA THR A 2 18.55 -5.52 -10.05
C THR A 2 18.31 -4.08 -9.57
N PHE A 3 19.36 -3.39 -9.11
CA PHE A 3 19.27 -2.00 -8.69
C PHE A 3 18.75 -1.09 -9.82
N THR A 4 19.19 -1.31 -11.06
CA THR A 4 18.75 -0.53 -12.22
C THR A 4 17.27 -0.73 -12.53
N GLU A 5 16.77 -1.96 -12.41
CA GLU A 5 15.33 -2.25 -12.53
C GLU A 5 14.52 -1.56 -11.43
N TYR A 6 15.02 -1.57 -10.19
CA TYR A 6 14.38 -0.90 -9.06
C TYR A 6 14.30 0.62 -9.25
N LEU A 7 15.41 1.22 -9.67
CA LEU A 7 15.47 2.65 -9.96
C LEU A 7 14.51 3.03 -11.10
N GLY A 8 14.41 2.19 -12.13
CA GLY A 8 13.44 2.38 -13.21
C GLY A 8 11.99 2.38 -12.74
N GLN A 9 11.63 1.47 -11.82
CA GLN A 9 10.29 1.42 -11.24
C GLN A 9 9.99 2.63 -10.36
N LEU A 10 10.96 3.06 -9.53
CA LEU A 10 10.81 4.28 -8.73
C LEU A 10 10.62 5.52 -9.60
N ARG A 11 11.40 5.63 -10.68
CA ARG A 11 11.26 6.74 -11.62
C ARG A 11 9.90 6.75 -12.30
N ALA A 12 9.44 5.60 -12.80
CA ALA A 12 8.11 5.50 -13.41
C ALA A 12 7.01 5.94 -12.44
N LEU A 13 7.13 5.55 -11.16
CA LEU A 13 6.19 5.96 -10.11
C LEU A 13 6.20 7.48 -9.88
N TRP A 14 7.38 8.10 -9.86
CA TRP A 14 7.51 9.55 -9.70
C TRP A 14 6.98 10.30 -10.92
N ASP A 15 7.29 9.84 -12.14
CA ASP A 15 6.80 10.43 -13.39
C ASP A 15 5.25 10.36 -13.43
N GLU A 16 4.66 9.24 -12.97
CA GLU A 16 3.21 9.08 -12.87
C GLU A 16 2.60 10.05 -11.85
N TRP A 17 3.19 10.16 -10.65
CA TRP A 17 2.73 11.08 -9.61
C TRP A 17 2.82 12.55 -10.04
N GLU A 18 3.91 12.93 -10.69
CA GLU A 18 4.10 14.28 -11.23
C GLU A 18 3.06 14.60 -12.31
N SER A 19 2.63 13.61 -13.11
CA SER A 19 1.55 13.81 -14.12
C SER A 19 0.20 14.19 -13.51
N TYR A 20 -0.09 13.73 -12.29
CA TYR A 20 -1.33 14.02 -11.57
C TYR A 20 -1.23 15.27 -10.70
N THR A 21 -0.01 15.75 -10.44
CA THR A 21 0.23 16.82 -9.47
C THR A 21 0.17 18.19 -10.14
N PRO A 22 -0.80 19.06 -9.80
CA PRO A 22 -0.82 20.42 -10.32
C PRO A 22 0.35 21.24 -9.74
N VAL A 23 0.96 22.08 -10.59
CA VAL A 23 1.98 23.03 -10.16
C VAL A 23 1.36 24.03 -9.20
N ALA A 24 1.73 23.93 -7.92
CA ALA A 24 1.15 24.70 -6.82
C ALA A 24 2.14 25.74 -6.28
N ILE A 25 1.64 26.95 -6.01
CA ILE A 25 2.42 28.07 -5.46
C ILE A 25 1.95 28.43 -4.04
N ASP A 26 0.74 28.01 -3.65
CA ASP A 26 0.20 28.27 -2.32
C ASP A 26 0.42 27.08 -1.36
N VAL A 27 0.56 27.42 -0.07
CA VAL A 27 0.90 26.45 0.99
C VAL A 27 -0.19 25.39 1.18
N VAL A 28 -1.46 25.71 0.94
CA VAL A 28 -2.57 24.79 1.16
C VAL A 28 -2.55 23.69 0.10
N THR A 29 -2.39 24.06 -1.17
CA THR A 29 -2.29 23.12 -2.29
C THR A 29 -1.00 22.29 -2.19
N LEU A 30 0.13 22.88 -1.78
CA LEU A 30 1.36 22.12 -1.52
C LEU A 30 1.18 21.07 -0.41
N GLN A 31 0.48 21.43 0.67
CA GLN A 31 0.21 20.48 1.76
C GLN A 31 -0.69 19.34 1.30
N LYS A 32 -1.70 19.63 0.47
CA LYS A 32 -2.57 18.63 -0.16
C LYS A 32 -1.76 17.69 -1.06
N ASN A 33 -0.97 18.21 -1.98
CA ASN A 33 -0.11 17.41 -2.87
C ASN A 33 0.81 16.47 -2.07
N ARG A 34 1.37 16.95 -0.94
CA ARG A 34 2.21 16.13 -0.06
C ARG A 34 1.45 15.03 0.66
N GLU A 35 0.17 15.22 0.97
CA GLU A 35 -0.68 14.15 1.50
C GLU A 35 -1.01 13.12 0.41
N GLU A 36 -1.31 13.57 -0.81
CA GLU A 36 -1.56 12.71 -1.97
C GLU A 36 -0.33 11.86 -2.33
N GLU A 37 0.87 12.46 -2.29
CA GLU A 37 2.14 11.75 -2.49
C GLU A 37 2.32 10.60 -1.51
N LYS A 38 2.05 10.84 -0.22
CA LYS A 38 2.16 9.80 0.82
C LYS A 38 1.18 8.66 0.58
N ASN A 39 -0.03 8.98 0.16
CA ASN A 39 -1.02 7.98 -0.19
C ASN A 39 -0.56 7.16 -1.39
N PHE A 40 -0.10 7.81 -2.46
CA PHE A 40 0.36 7.13 -3.67
C PHE A 40 1.55 6.20 -3.39
N GLN A 41 2.56 6.69 -2.68
CA GLN A 41 3.71 5.88 -2.25
C GLN A 41 3.30 4.69 -1.38
N MET A 42 2.30 4.86 -0.50
CA MET A 42 1.80 3.77 0.33
C MET A 42 1.06 2.73 -0.49
N LEU A 43 0.12 3.15 -1.34
CA LEU A 43 -0.69 2.27 -2.18
C LEU A 43 0.19 1.50 -3.18
N ALA A 44 1.20 2.14 -3.77
CA ALA A 44 2.13 1.51 -4.71
C ALA A 44 2.99 0.40 -4.08
N ARG A 45 3.15 0.41 -2.75
CA ARG A 45 3.90 -0.62 -2.01
C ARG A 45 3.04 -1.78 -1.51
N LEU A 46 1.72 -1.71 -1.68
CA LEU A 46 0.82 -2.78 -1.25
C LEU A 46 0.96 -4.00 -2.18
N LYS A 47 0.77 -5.20 -1.60
CA LYS A 47 0.77 -6.46 -2.37
C LYS A 47 -0.37 -6.42 -3.42
N PRO A 48 -0.22 -7.04 -4.61
CA PRO A 48 -1.23 -7.04 -5.68
C PRO A 48 -2.63 -7.48 -5.24
N LYS A 49 -2.72 -8.29 -4.18
CA LYS A 49 -4.00 -8.69 -3.58
C LYS A 49 -4.88 -7.50 -3.14
N TYR A 50 -4.31 -6.31 -2.92
CA TYR A 50 -5.00 -5.07 -2.57
C TYR A 50 -5.31 -4.16 -3.77
N GLU A 51 -5.05 -4.58 -5.01
CA GLU A 51 -5.24 -3.76 -6.21
C GLU A 51 -6.65 -3.13 -6.30
N SER A 52 -7.70 -3.92 -6.05
CA SER A 52 -9.08 -3.41 -6.04
C SER A 52 -9.31 -2.30 -4.99
N LEU A 53 -8.62 -2.39 -3.85
CA LEU A 53 -8.70 -1.39 -2.79
C LEU A 53 -7.95 -0.13 -3.21
N CYS A 54 -6.75 -0.28 -3.79
CA CYS A 54 -5.97 0.83 -4.33
C CYS A 54 -6.79 1.61 -5.37
N SER A 55 -7.41 0.90 -6.32
CA SER A 55 -8.27 1.49 -7.34
C SER A 55 -9.46 2.25 -6.74
N GLN A 56 -10.12 1.70 -5.71
CA GLN A 56 -11.23 2.37 -5.04
C GLN A 56 -10.80 3.66 -4.33
N VAL A 57 -9.64 3.65 -3.66
CA VAL A 57 -9.09 4.85 -3.00
C VAL A 57 -8.72 5.91 -4.04
N LEU A 58 -8.09 5.52 -5.15
CA LEU A 58 -7.69 6.45 -6.21
C LEU A 58 -8.88 7.03 -6.99
N MET A 59 -10.00 6.30 -7.10
CA MET A 59 -11.22 6.77 -7.76
C MET A 59 -12.10 7.70 -6.91
N SER A 60 -11.74 7.94 -5.65
CA SER A 60 -12.51 8.83 -4.78
C SER A 60 -12.46 10.29 -5.25
N GLN A 61 -13.58 11.01 -5.13
CA GLN A 61 -13.73 12.39 -5.61
C GLN A 61 -12.77 13.38 -4.93
N GLU A 62 -12.41 13.09 -3.68
CA GLU A 62 -11.37 13.79 -2.93
C GLU A 62 -10.42 12.76 -2.36
N VAL A 63 -9.11 12.97 -2.56
CA VAL A 63 -8.09 12.06 -2.04
C VAL A 63 -8.20 12.00 -0.51
N PRO A 64 -8.56 10.84 0.07
CA PRO A 64 -8.77 10.73 1.50
C PRO A 64 -7.45 10.95 2.25
N LYS A 65 -7.54 11.54 3.45
CA LYS A 65 -6.37 11.70 4.31
C LYS A 65 -5.67 10.36 4.54
N LEU A 66 -4.34 10.39 4.68
CA LEU A 66 -3.52 9.20 4.92
C LEU A 66 -4.05 8.33 6.07
N ARG A 67 -4.54 8.94 7.15
CA ARG A 67 -5.17 8.21 8.27
C ARG A 67 -6.33 7.34 7.80
N THR A 68 -7.21 7.87 6.95
CA THR A 68 -8.36 7.16 6.42
C THR A 68 -7.91 6.01 5.51
N VAL A 69 -6.93 6.25 4.64
CA VAL A 69 -6.33 5.20 3.79
C VAL A 69 -5.76 4.06 4.64
N CYS A 70 -4.98 4.39 5.68
CA CYS A 70 -4.47 3.40 6.62
C CYS A 70 -5.60 2.60 7.30
N SER A 71 -6.65 3.26 7.78
CA SER A 71 -7.80 2.60 8.41
C SER A 71 -8.52 1.64 7.44
N ILE A 72 -8.68 2.02 6.18
CA ILE A 72 -9.28 1.17 5.15
C ILE A 72 -8.41 -0.08 4.91
N ILE A 73 -7.09 0.09 4.78
CA ILE A 73 -6.15 -1.02 4.58
C ILE A 73 -6.14 -1.98 5.77
N LEU A 74 -6.10 -1.45 7.00
CA LEU A 74 -6.14 -2.24 8.23
C LEU A 74 -7.44 -3.04 8.35
N HIS A 75 -8.57 -2.43 7.98
CA HIS A 75 -9.86 -3.11 7.97
C HIS A 75 -9.86 -4.27 6.95
N GLU A 76 -9.42 -4.01 5.72
CA GLU A 76 -9.33 -5.03 4.66
C GLU A 76 -8.37 -6.18 5.06
N GLU A 77 -7.24 -5.86 5.68
CA GLU A 77 -6.31 -6.87 6.19
C GLU A 77 -6.97 -7.74 7.27
N THR A 78 -7.66 -7.12 8.21
CA THR A 78 -8.39 -7.84 9.28
C THR A 78 -9.46 -8.74 8.69
N GLN A 79 -10.26 -8.25 7.74
CA GLN A 79 -11.28 -9.04 7.04
C GLN A 79 -10.66 -10.25 6.34
N ARG A 80 -9.55 -10.05 5.62
CA ARG A 80 -8.85 -11.15 4.94
C ARG A 80 -8.24 -12.16 5.90
N GLN A 81 -7.74 -11.72 7.07
CA GLN A 81 -7.24 -12.63 8.10
C GLN A 81 -8.35 -13.50 8.71
N ILE A 82 -9.56 -12.92 8.87
CA ILE A 82 -10.74 -13.65 9.35
C ILE A 82 -11.24 -14.63 8.27
N MET A 83 -11.31 -14.17 7.02
CA MET A 83 -11.84 -14.96 5.89
C MET A 83 -10.87 -16.02 5.39
N ASN A 84 -9.56 -15.87 5.62
CA ASN A 84 -8.54 -16.85 5.26
C ASN A 84 -7.56 -17.12 6.42
N PRO A 85 -7.97 -17.90 7.44
CA PRO A 85 -7.14 -18.19 8.60
C PRO A 85 -5.92 -19.08 8.29
N PHE A 86 -5.88 -19.73 7.12
CA PHE A 86 -4.80 -20.67 6.73
C PHE A 86 -3.58 -20.01 6.08
N ASN A 87 -3.66 -18.74 5.67
CA ASN A 87 -2.48 -18.00 5.17
C ASN A 87 -1.56 -17.47 6.28
N ARG A 88 -1.71 -17.93 7.54
CA ARG A 88 -0.84 -17.52 8.67
C ARG A 88 0.56 -18.14 8.64
N THR A 89 0.87 -19.04 7.71
CA THR A 89 2.03 -19.91 7.87
C THR A 89 2.81 -20.10 6.58
N GLU A 90 3.54 -19.08 6.11
CA GLU A 90 4.69 -19.34 5.20
C GLU A 90 5.92 -18.44 5.48
N GLU A 91 5.84 -17.44 6.38
CA GLU A 91 6.99 -16.55 6.68
C GLU A 91 7.40 -16.52 8.17
N ASP A 92 6.87 -17.43 9.01
CA ASP A 92 7.30 -17.56 10.42
C ASP A 92 8.05 -18.89 10.67
N PRO A 93 9.40 -18.89 10.73
CA PRO A 93 10.19 -20.10 10.97
C PRO A 93 10.00 -20.70 12.38
N GLN A 94 9.26 -20.07 13.31
CA GLN A 94 9.01 -20.63 14.64
C GLN A 94 7.77 -21.54 14.70
N ALA A 95 6.81 -21.41 13.77
CA ALA A 95 5.60 -22.23 13.76
C ALA A 95 5.85 -23.71 13.39
N ALA A 96 6.94 -24.00 12.68
CA ALA A 96 7.28 -25.36 12.23
C ALA A 96 7.86 -26.27 13.33
N MET A 97 8.19 -25.73 14.51
CA MET A 97 8.80 -26.52 15.60
C MET A 97 7.78 -27.23 16.50
N VAL A 98 6.50 -26.83 16.48
CA VAL A 98 5.45 -27.41 17.33
C VAL A 98 4.63 -28.45 16.55
N SER A 99 5.27 -29.44 15.93
CA SER A 99 4.53 -30.60 15.36
C SER A 99 5.30 -31.92 15.40
N LYS A 100 6.42 -31.98 16.12
CA LYS A 100 7.19 -33.22 16.33
C LYS A 100 7.47 -33.45 17.81
N GLN A 101 6.44 -33.65 18.61
CA GLN A 101 6.59 -34.38 19.88
C GLN A 101 5.24 -34.93 20.32
N LYS A 102 4.78 -36.00 19.66
CA LYS A 102 3.80 -36.90 20.24
C LYS A 102 3.94 -38.29 19.62
N ASP A 103 4.99 -38.97 20.05
CA ASP A 103 5.09 -40.44 20.13
C ASP A 103 6.07 -40.76 21.27
#